data_AF-A0A5J6U5N3-F1
#
_entry.id   AF-A0A5J6U5N3-F1
#
_cell.length_a   1.000
_cell.length_b   1.000
_cell.length_c   1.000
_cell.angle_alpha   90.00
_cell.angle_beta   90.00
_cell.angle_gamma   90.00
#
_symmetry.space_group_name_H-M   'P 1'
#
loop_
_entity.id
_entity.type
_entity.pdbx_description
1 polymer ?
#
loop_
_entity_poly.entity_id
_entity_poly.type
_entity_poly.pdbx_seq_one_letter_code
_entity_poly.pdbx_strand_id
1 'polypeptide(L)'
;MWISAADGDDMVRADAVVMFRMDDTGRLTAQLRDESKVSVALLEGSSGIARVPADFHRRLARAIAELGDSSGAHLIRAQETGGAWNWITERL
;
A
#
# COMPACT_ATOMS: atom_id res chain seq x y z
N MET A 1 2.02 6.89 -10.26
CA MET A 1 1.92 6.47 -8.85
C MET A 1 2.49 5.08 -8.69
N TRP A 2 3.41 4.93 -7.74
CA TRP A 2 4.00 3.66 -7.35
C TRP A 2 3.67 3.37 -5.89
N ILE A 3 3.58 2.09 -5.55
CA ILE A 3 3.35 1.62 -4.18
C ILE A 3 4.50 0.67 -3.85
N SER A 4 5.17 0.90 -2.73
CA SER A 4 6.23 0.00 -2.25
C SER A 4 5.62 -1.31 -1.77
N ALA A 5 6.22 -2.43 -2.14
CA ALA A 5 5.91 -3.75 -1.61
C ALA A 5 6.45 -3.88 -0.17
N ALA A 6 6.03 -4.94 0.52
CA ALA A 6 6.35 -5.13 1.93
C ALA A 6 7.85 -5.35 2.20
N ASP A 7 8.62 -5.79 1.20
CA ASP A 7 10.08 -5.95 1.28
C ASP A 7 10.83 -4.59 1.24
N GLY A 8 10.17 -3.52 0.79
CA GLY A 8 10.75 -2.20 0.63
C GLY A 8 11.59 -2.02 -0.64
N ASP A 9 11.89 -3.09 -1.36
CA ASP A 9 12.74 -3.08 -2.56
C ASP A 9 11.90 -3.11 -3.85
N ASP A 10 10.79 -3.87 -3.83
CA ASP A 10 9.89 -3.97 -4.97
C ASP A 10 8.86 -2.85 -4.98
N MET A 11 8.43 -2.47 -6.18
CA MET A 11 7.45 -1.42 -6.40
C MET A 11 6.39 -1.89 -7.39
N VAL A 12 5.13 -1.68 -7.05
CA VAL A 12 3.99 -1.96 -7.94
C VAL A 12 3.39 -0.67 -8.47
N ARG A 13 2.97 -0.72 -9.73
CA ARG A 13 2.23 0.35 -10.37
C ARG A 13 0.81 0.44 -9.82
N ALA A 14 0.39 1.62 -9.35
CA ALA A 14 -0.95 1.78 -8.78
C ALA A 14 -2.08 1.55 -9.80
N ASP A 15 -1.87 1.91 -11.07
CA ASP A 15 -2.82 1.69 -12.18
C ASP A 15 -2.95 0.20 -12.59
N ALA A 16 -2.00 -0.63 -12.17
CA ALA A 16 -2.07 -2.08 -12.34
C ALA A 16 -2.87 -2.76 -11.22
N VAL A 17 -3.18 -2.09 -10.11
CA VAL A 17 -3.91 -2.71 -9.00
C VAL A 17 -5.43 -2.71 -9.26
N VAL A 18 -6.06 -3.86 -9.08
CA VAL A 18 -7.53 -4.03 -9.24
C VAL A 18 -8.24 -4.25 -7.92
N MET A 19 -7.53 -4.65 -6.86
CA MET A 19 -8.11 -4.91 -5.56
C MET A 19 -7.07 -4.74 -4.46
N PHE A 20 -7.47 -4.16 -3.34
CA PHE A 20 -6.75 -4.24 -2.07
C PHE A 20 -7.46 -5.21 -1.13
N ARG A 21 -6.73 -6.11 -0.49
CA ARG A 21 -7.25 -7.03 0.52
C ARG A 21 -6.47 -6.88 1.80
N MET A 22 -7.20 -6.61 2.88
CA MET A 22 -6.68 -6.60 4.24
C MET A 22 -7.26 -7.79 4.98
N ASP A 23 -6.41 -8.61 5.59
CA ASP A 23 -6.86 -9.74 6.42
C ASP A 23 -6.85 -9.40 7.91
N ASP A 24 -7.30 -10.34 8.73
CA ASP A 24 -7.46 -10.16 10.18
C ASP A 24 -6.12 -10.00 10.92
N THR A 25 -5.00 -10.35 10.28
CA THR A 25 -3.64 -10.15 10.82
C THR A 25 -3.12 -8.73 10.54
N GLY A 26 -3.85 -7.95 9.74
CA GLY A 26 -3.43 -6.64 9.26
C GLY A 26 -2.51 -6.71 8.05
N ARG A 27 -2.30 -7.90 7.46
CA ARG A 27 -1.59 -8.05 6.20
C ARG A 27 -2.40 -7.40 5.09
N LEU A 28 -1.73 -6.57 4.29
CA LEU A 28 -2.31 -5.90 3.14
C LEU A 28 -1.68 -6.42 1.85
N THR A 29 -2.52 -6.88 0.95
CA THR A 29 -2.11 -7.35 -0.38
C THR A 29 -2.82 -6.55 -1.47
N ALA A 30 -2.14 -6.35 -2.60
CA ALA A 30 -2.69 -5.79 -3.82
C ALA A 30 -2.74 -6.86 -4.90
N GLN A 31 -3.91 -7.06 -5.48
CA GLN A 31 -4.07 -7.92 -6.65
C GLN A 31 -3.84 -7.09 -7.91
N LEU A 32 -3.01 -7.60 -8.81
CA LEU A 32 -2.68 -6.96 -10.08
C LEU A 32 -3.68 -7.35 -11.19
N ARG A 33 -3.77 -6.48 -12.20
CA ARG A 33 -4.46 -6.70 -13.47
C ARG A 33 -3.58 -7.56 -14.38
N ASP A 34 -3.44 -8.83 -14.07
CA ASP A 34 -2.76 -9.81 -14.90
C ASP A 34 -3.60 -11.09 -15.04
N GLU A 35 -3.30 -11.90 -16.05
CA GLU A 35 -3.99 -13.17 -16.30
C GLU A 35 -3.82 -14.13 -15.11
N SER A 36 -2.66 -14.06 -14.44
CA SER A 36 -2.31 -14.87 -13.28
C SER A 36 -2.96 -14.40 -11.96
N LYS A 37 -3.59 -13.22 -11.93
CA LYS A 37 -4.14 -12.58 -10.72
C LYS A 37 -3.12 -12.53 -9.57
N VAL A 38 -1.88 -12.18 -9.87
CA VAL A 38 -0.79 -12.10 -8.90
C VAL A 38 -1.19 -11.14 -7.77
N SER A 39 -0.94 -11.58 -6.54
CA SER A 39 -1.12 -10.77 -5.34
C SER A 39 0.24 -10.43 -4.75
N VAL A 40 0.51 -9.15 -4.60
CA VAL A 40 1.75 -8.63 -4.00
C VAL A 40 1.44 -8.16 -2.58
N ALA A 41 2.29 -8.53 -1.62
CA ALA A 41 2.19 -8.00 -0.27
C ALA A 41 2.70 -6.55 -0.24
N LEU A 42 1.86 -5.64 0.24
CA LEU A 42 2.24 -4.24 0.50
C LEU A 42 2.59 -4.00 1.96
N LEU A 43 2.07 -4.86 2.84
CA LEU A 43 2.35 -4.90 4.26
C LEU A 43 2.17 -6.34 4.73
N GLU A 44 3.15 -6.94 5.39
CA GLU A 44 3.02 -8.32 5.92
C GLU A 44 2.10 -8.42 7.14
N GLY A 45 1.63 -7.28 7.66
CA GLY A 45 0.91 -7.19 8.92
C GLY A 45 1.89 -6.91 10.07
N SER A 46 1.34 -6.61 11.24
CA SER A 46 2.16 -6.33 12.42
C SER A 46 2.04 -7.50 13.39
N SER A 47 3.16 -8.16 13.68
CA SER A 47 3.30 -9.03 14.86
C SER A 47 3.65 -8.24 16.12
N GLY A 48 3.78 -6.92 16.01
CA GLY A 48 4.20 -6.00 17.07
C GLY A 48 3.03 -5.36 17.82
N ILE A 49 3.35 -4.39 18.67
CA ILE A 49 2.39 -3.69 19.55
C ILE A 49 1.41 -2.81 18.75
N ALA A 50 1.86 -2.25 17.63
CA ALA A 50 1.07 -1.35 16.79
C ALA A 50 0.14 -2.14 15.87
N ARG A 51 -1.16 -2.17 16.21
CA ARG A 51 -2.21 -2.75 15.37
C ARG A 51 -2.44 -1.88 14.13
N VAL A 52 -2.40 -2.48 12.95
CA VAL A 52 -2.71 -1.79 11.70
C VAL A 52 -4.18 -1.36 11.72
N PRO A 53 -4.52 -0.09 11.38
CA PRO A 53 -5.90 0.38 11.33
C PRO A 53 -6.77 -0.44 10.37
N ALA A 54 -8.01 -0.73 10.74
CA ALA A 54 -8.93 -1.54 9.92
C ALA A 54 -9.28 -0.89 8.56
N ASP A 55 -9.11 0.42 8.43
CA ASP A 55 -9.34 1.20 7.22
C ASP A 55 -8.05 1.50 6.43
N PHE A 56 -6.91 0.90 6.78
CA PHE A 56 -5.61 1.25 6.19
C PHE A 56 -5.56 1.09 4.66
N HIS A 57 -6.20 0.04 4.13
CA HIS A 57 -6.37 -0.16 2.68
C HIS A 57 -7.22 0.95 2.01
N ARG A 58 -8.21 1.51 2.73
CA ARG A 58 -9.03 2.63 2.23
C ARG A 58 -8.24 3.93 2.19
N ARG A 59 -7.36 4.14 3.19
CA ARG A 59 -6.46 5.30 3.22
C ARG A 59 -5.48 5.27 2.03
N LEU A 60 -4.98 4.09 1.66
CA LEU A 60 -4.15 3.93 0.46
C LEU A 60 -4.92 4.29 -0.81
N ALA A 61 -6.12 3.72 -1.00
CA ALA A 61 -6.94 3.99 -2.18
C ALA A 61 -7.26 5.49 -2.31
N ARG A 62 -7.54 6.15 -1.19
CA ARG A 62 -7.74 7.61 -1.14
C ARG A 62 -6.48 8.37 -1.55
N ALA A 63 -5.31 8.04 -0.99
CA ALA A 63 -4.06 8.71 -1.33
C ALA A 63 -3.70 8.56 -2.82
N ILE A 64 -3.94 7.39 -3.41
CA ILE A 64 -3.76 7.15 -4.85
C ILE A 64 -4.70 8.04 -5.67
N ALA A 65 -5.97 8.14 -5.28
CA ALA A 65 -6.94 8.98 -5.98
C ALA A 65 -6.60 10.47 -5.88
N GLU A 66 -6.23 10.95 -4.69
CA GLU A 66 -5.87 12.36 -4.45
C GLU A 66 -4.59 12.78 -5.20
N LEU A 67 -3.64 11.86 -5.40
CA LEU A 67 -2.39 12.12 -6.11
C LEU A 67 -2.46 11.81 -7.61
N GLY A 68 -3.49 11.09 -8.07
CA GLY A 68 -3.71 10.79 -9.49
C GLY A 68 -3.82 12.04 -10.35
N ASP A 69 -4.30 13.15 -9.76
CA ASP A 69 -4.46 14.44 -10.42
C ASP A 69 -3.19 15.33 -10.35
N SER A 70 -2.11 14.83 -9.73
CA SER A 70 -0.85 15.58 -9.60
C SER A 70 0.11 15.31 -10.77
N SER A 71 0.81 16.36 -11.23
CA SER A 71 1.90 16.21 -12.21
C SER A 71 3.18 15.73 -11.52
N GLY A 72 3.40 14.41 -11.49
CA GLY A 72 4.65 13.85 -10.95
C GLY A 72 4.64 12.34 -10.75
N ALA A 73 5.85 11.78 -10.67
CA ALA A 73 6.05 10.42 -10.19
C ALA A 73 6.15 10.45 -8.66
N HIS A 74 5.29 9.69 -7.99
CA HIS A 74 5.27 9.56 -6.54
C HIS A 74 5.31 8.10 -6.12
N LEU A 75 5.95 7.86 -4.98
CA LEU A 75 5.97 6.59 -4.27
C LEU A 75 5.15 6.71 -2.99
N ILE A 76 4.25 5.75 -2.76
CA ILE A 76 3.53 5.58 -1.50
C ILE A 76 4.06 4.33 -0.79
N ARG A 77 4.43 4.46 0.49
CA ARG A 77 4.87 3.31 1.31
C ARG A 77 4.24 3.33 2.69
N ALA A 78 4.01 2.14 3.24
CA ALA A 78 3.57 2.00 4.62
C ALA A 78 4.74 2.32 5.56
N GLN A 79 4.48 3.07 6.63
CA GLN A 79 5.46 3.34 7.67
C GLN A 79 4.78 3.30 9.04
N GLU A 80 5.43 2.63 9.98
CA GLU A 80 5.10 2.75 11.39
C GLU A 80 5.98 3.85 12.02
N THR A 81 5.34 4.87 12.58
CA THR A 81 6.02 5.96 13.30
C THR A 81 5.36 6.13 14.66
N GLY A 82 6.14 5.96 15.73
CA GLY A 82 5.64 6.13 17.10
C GLY A 82 4.46 5.23 17.47
N GLY A 83 4.40 4.01 16.92
CA GLY A 83 3.31 3.06 17.13
C GLY A 83 2.05 3.31 16.29
N ALA A 84 2.10 4.24 15.33
CA ALA A 84 1.01 4.53 14.41
C ALA A 84 1.40 4.21 12.96
N TRP A 85 0.55 3.45 12.28
CA TRP A 85 0.69 3.13 10.86
C TRP A 85 0.16 4.27 9.99
N ASN A 86 0.97 4.71 9.04
CA ASN A 86 0.67 5.77 8.09
C ASN A 86 1.12 5.40 6.67
N TRP A 87 0.49 6.02 5.68
CA TRP A 87 0.98 6.03 4.31
C TRP A 87 1.82 7.29 4.11
N ILE A 88 3.09 7.11 3.74
CA ILE A 88 3.99 8.20 3.41
C ILE A 88 4.07 8.31 1.90
N THR A 89 3.97 9.54 1.39
CA THR A 89 4.16 9.85 -0.03
C THR A 89 5.45 10.62 -0.20
N GLU A 90 6.28 10.21 -1.15
CA GLU A 90 7.47 10.93 -1.57
C GLU A 90 7.50 11.10 -3.10
N ARG A 91 8.24 12.10 -3.57
CA ARG A 91 8.50 12.29 -5.00
C ARG A 91 9.67 11.40 -5.42
N LEU A 92 9.56 10.84 -6.62
CA LEU A 92 10.64 10.14 -7.31
C LEU A 92 11.43 11.11 -8.20
#